data_AF-A0A9Y6M7X9-F1
#
_entry.id   AF-A0A9Y6M7X9-F1
#
_cell.length_a   1.000
_cell.length_b   1.000
_cell.length_c   1.000
_cell.angle_alpha   90.00
_cell.angle_beta   90.00
_cell.angle_gamma   90.00
#
_symmetry.space_group_name_H-M   'P 1'
#
loop_
_entity.id
_entity.type
_entity.pdbx_description
1 polymer ?
#
loop_
_entity_poly.entity_id
_entity_poly.type
_entity_poly.pdbx_seq_one_letter_code
_entity_poly.pdbx_strand_id
1 'polypeptide(L)'
;MGQCCFFTCRLYEYHFIAENKSWSEAQRYCREKYTDLAKVFDMTDMSRLRNSTQNQGEAWIGLNNTGGNRTWHWSLPGVEYIHNDSSWNQSGRTDTVKEPLGNCVRKRYNNGDKKLADVSCNITMWFICYDGMKKDNKTFHLIGTFMNWTQAQSYCRSNHTDLASGPDQVDGEEMKALFNNYTFSAWVGLFRDSWRWSDGSDFSFRYWD
;
A
#
# COMPACT_ATOMS: atom_id res chain seq x y z
N MET A 1 16.71 -24.02 -18.16
CA MET A 1 17.43 -23.91 -16.87
C MET A 1 16.79 -22.78 -16.10
N GLY A 2 15.76 -23.10 -15.31
CA GLY A 2 15.09 -22.14 -14.43
C GLY A 2 15.53 -22.46 -13.01
N GLN A 3 16.19 -21.52 -12.35
CA GLN A 3 16.56 -21.67 -10.95
C GLN A 3 15.72 -20.69 -10.15
N CYS A 4 14.77 -21.26 -9.42
CA CYS A 4 13.91 -20.59 -8.47
C CYS A 4 14.72 -19.65 -7.58
N CYS A 5 14.31 -18.39 -7.50
CA CYS A 5 14.74 -17.53 -6.42
C CYS A 5 14.31 -18.20 -5.10
N PHE A 6 15.29 -18.64 -4.31
CA PHE A 6 15.06 -18.89 -2.90
C PHE A 6 14.68 -17.55 -2.29
N PHE A 7 13.38 -17.29 -2.14
CA PHE A 7 12.93 -16.39 -1.09
C PHE A 7 13.41 -17.03 0.20
N THR A 8 14.59 -16.62 0.68
CA THR A 8 15.00 -16.96 2.04
C THR A 8 13.86 -16.47 2.92
N CYS A 9 13.12 -17.40 3.50
CA CYS A 9 12.13 -17.15 4.52
C CYS A 9 12.92 -16.63 5.74
N ARG A 10 13.34 -15.37 5.70
CA ARG A 10 13.92 -14.69 6.86
C ARG A 10 12.75 -14.47 7.80
N LEU A 11 12.53 -15.44 8.67
CA LEU A 11 11.71 -15.24 9.86
C LEU A 11 12.43 -14.17 10.69
N TYR A 12 11.90 -12.95 10.64
CA TYR A 12 12.30 -11.91 11.59
C TYR A 12 11.87 -12.37 12.98
N GLU A 13 12.81 -12.40 13.91
CA GLU A 13 12.50 -12.54 15.33
C GLU A 13 12.29 -11.13 15.89
N TYR A 14 11.09 -10.87 16.42
CA TYR A 14 10.74 -9.59 17.00
C TYR A 14 10.94 -9.65 18.52
N HIS A 15 11.72 -8.69 19.04
CA HIS A 15 11.94 -8.52 20.47
C HIS A 15 11.26 -7.24 20.95
N PHE A 16 10.36 -7.37 21.92
CA PHE A 16 9.81 -6.23 22.62
C PHE A 16 10.78 -5.76 23.71
N ILE A 17 11.08 -4.47 23.74
CA ILE A 17 12.01 -3.88 24.70
C ILE A 17 11.23 -2.90 25.57
N ALA A 18 10.99 -3.30 26.83
CA ALA A 18 10.22 -2.52 27.81
C ALA A 18 11.05 -1.38 28.43
N GLU A 19 11.73 -0.58 27.61
CA GLU A 19 12.50 0.58 28.05
C GLU A 19 11.91 1.87 27.46
N ASN A 20 11.65 2.87 28.31
CA ASN A 20 11.14 4.15 27.84
C ASN A 20 12.26 4.93 27.12
N LYS A 21 12.09 5.15 25.82
CA LYS A 21 13.05 5.83 24.94
C LYS A 21 12.29 6.68 23.91
N SER A 22 12.90 7.79 23.49
CA SER A 22 12.46 8.46 22.26
C SER A 22 12.70 7.56 21.04
N TRP A 23 12.05 7.84 19.91
CA TRP A 23 12.21 7.05 18.68
C TRP A 23 13.69 6.93 18.25
N SER A 24 14.45 8.04 18.31
CA SER A 24 15.87 8.06 17.92
C SER A 24 16.76 7.26 18.88
N GLU A 25 16.47 7.33 20.18
CA GLU A 25 17.17 6.52 21.19
C GLU A 25 16.86 5.03 21.05
N ALA A 26 15.60 4.68 20.76
CA ALA A 26 15.18 3.31 20.49
C ALA A 26 15.84 2.76 19.23
N GLN A 27 15.89 3.54 18.15
CA GLN A 27 16.59 3.18 16.92
C GLN A 27 18.08 2.91 17.16
N ARG A 28 18.77 3.82 17.84
CA ARG A 28 20.18 3.66 18.17
C ARG A 28 20.41 2.40 19.00
N TYR A 29 19.61 2.19 20.04
CA TYR A 29 19.68 1.00 20.88
C TYR A 29 19.51 -0.29 20.06
N CYS A 30 18.48 -0.34 19.20
CA CYS A 30 18.23 -1.51 18.36
C CYS A 30 19.36 -1.76 17.35
N ARG A 31 20.02 -0.73 16.82
CA ARG A 31 21.19 -0.90 15.93
C ARG A 31 22.46 -1.32 16.67
N GLU A 32 22.60 -0.98 17.95
CA GLU A 32 23.73 -1.38 18.77
C GLU A 32 23.61 -2.83 19.28
N LYS A 33 22.38 -3.31 19.51
CA LYS A 33 22.10 -4.61 20.15
C LYS A 33 21.49 -5.66 19.21
N TYR A 34 20.81 -5.21 18.17
CA TYR A 34 20.05 -6.02 17.20
C TYR A 34 20.32 -5.48 15.78
N THR A 35 19.37 -5.65 14.86
CA THR A 35 19.48 -5.14 13.47
C THR A 35 19.04 -3.68 13.36
N ASP A 36 17.78 -3.39 13.66
CA ASP A 36 17.15 -2.05 13.65
C ASP A 36 15.80 -2.16 14.39
N LEU A 37 15.03 -1.08 14.48
CA LEU A 37 13.63 -1.13 14.88
C LEU A 37 12.82 -2.04 13.94
N ALA A 38 11.75 -2.63 14.49
CA ALA A 38 10.91 -3.56 13.77
C ALA A 38 10.32 -2.93 12.49
N LYS A 39 10.49 -3.61 11.36
CA LYS A 39 9.78 -3.29 10.13
C LYS A 39 8.64 -4.26 9.89
N VAL A 40 7.63 -3.80 9.18
CA VAL A 40 6.46 -4.58 8.82
C VAL A 40 6.35 -4.61 7.31
N PHE A 41 6.54 -5.77 6.71
CA PHE A 41 6.44 -5.94 5.27
C PHE A 41 5.00 -6.24 4.83
N ASP A 42 4.26 -7.05 5.59
CA ASP A 42 2.91 -7.49 5.24
C ASP A 42 2.04 -7.78 6.49
N MET A 43 0.85 -8.35 6.28
CA MET A 43 -0.06 -8.76 7.35
C MET A 43 0.47 -9.92 8.22
N THR A 44 1.38 -10.74 7.70
CA THR A 44 2.02 -11.82 8.46
C THR A 44 2.96 -11.22 9.49
N ASP A 45 3.78 -10.24 9.09
CA ASP A 45 4.64 -9.49 9.98
C ASP A 45 3.84 -8.70 11.02
N MET A 46 2.73 -8.05 10.64
CA MET A 46 1.82 -7.41 11.59
C MET A 46 1.28 -8.38 12.64
N SER A 47 0.87 -9.57 12.20
CA SER A 47 0.33 -10.60 13.10
C SER A 47 1.39 -11.10 14.06
N ARG A 48 2.63 -11.30 13.59
CA ARG A 48 3.77 -11.68 14.44
C ARG A 48 4.12 -10.57 15.43
N LEU A 49 4.16 -9.32 14.98
CA LEU A 49 4.39 -8.17 15.83
C LEU A 49 3.34 -8.18 16.94
N ARG A 50 2.04 -8.19 16.63
CA ARG A 50 0.93 -8.21 17.60
C ARG A 50 0.99 -9.38 18.59
N ASN A 51 1.34 -10.57 18.11
CA ASN A 51 1.39 -11.80 18.92
C ASN A 51 2.69 -11.96 19.73
N SER A 52 3.65 -11.03 19.63
CA SER A 52 4.85 -11.08 20.47
C SER A 52 4.42 -11.05 21.94
N THR A 53 4.94 -11.98 22.74
CA THR A 53 4.44 -12.37 24.08
C THR A 53 4.50 -11.26 25.14
N GLN A 54 4.92 -10.05 24.77
CA GLN A 54 5.17 -8.91 25.66
C GLN A 54 4.41 -7.63 25.25
N ASN A 55 3.56 -7.67 24.22
CA ASN A 55 2.83 -6.48 23.76
C ASN A 55 1.61 -6.13 24.62
N GLN A 56 1.84 -5.62 25.83
CA GLN A 56 0.79 -5.01 26.64
C GLN A 56 0.78 -3.47 26.55
N GLY A 57 1.63 -2.86 25.71
CA GLY A 57 1.75 -1.40 25.56
C GLY A 57 2.19 -0.95 24.17
N GLU A 58 2.29 0.36 24.00
CA GLU A 58 2.77 1.01 22.77
C GLU A 58 4.28 0.82 22.60
N ALA A 59 4.74 0.57 21.37
CA ALA A 59 6.16 0.41 21.05
C ALA A 59 6.53 1.15 19.77
N TRP A 60 7.76 1.67 19.72
CA TRP A 60 8.31 2.22 18.49
C TRP A 60 8.59 1.11 17.48
N ILE A 61 8.16 1.35 16.23
CA ILE A 61 8.58 0.59 15.06
C ILE A 61 9.49 1.45 14.18
N GLY A 62 10.09 0.84 13.17
CA GLY A 62 11.05 1.51 12.28
C GLY A 62 10.43 2.55 11.36
N LEU A 63 9.10 2.71 11.35
CA LEU A 63 8.43 3.70 10.51
C LEU A 63 8.63 5.10 11.10
N ASN A 64 9.20 6.00 10.31
CA ASN A 64 9.47 7.37 10.72
C ASN A 64 9.01 8.39 9.67
N ASN A 65 8.41 9.48 10.12
CA ASN A 65 8.02 10.58 9.26
C ASN A 65 9.22 11.50 9.06
N THR A 66 9.75 11.54 7.85
CA THR A 66 10.95 12.34 7.55
C THR A 66 10.65 13.82 7.38
N GLY A 67 9.37 14.24 7.42
CA GLY A 67 8.96 15.62 7.16
C GLY A 67 9.31 16.14 5.75
N GLY A 68 9.82 15.26 4.88
CA GLY A 68 10.32 15.58 3.55
C GLY A 68 9.29 15.41 2.44
N ASN A 69 9.78 15.34 1.20
CA ASN A 69 8.97 15.14 -0.01
C ASN A 69 8.22 13.80 0.05
N ARG A 70 6.90 13.84 -0.19
CA ARG A 70 6.09 12.63 -0.32
C ARG A 70 6.49 11.87 -1.58
N THR A 71 6.58 10.55 -1.49
CA THR A 71 6.83 9.67 -2.65
C THR A 71 5.67 8.72 -2.84
N TRP A 72 5.45 8.33 -4.10
CA TRP A 72 4.43 7.39 -4.49
C TRP A 72 4.82 5.96 -4.15
N HIS A 73 3.83 5.19 -3.73
CA HIS A 73 3.96 3.81 -3.34
C HIS A 73 2.69 3.01 -3.65
N TRP A 74 2.87 1.73 -3.96
CA TRP A 74 1.77 0.78 -4.06
C TRP A 74 1.50 0.10 -2.72
N SER A 75 0.23 -0.04 -2.34
CA SER A 75 -0.17 -0.62 -1.05
C SER A 75 0.19 -2.10 -0.91
N LEU A 76 0.17 -2.82 -2.03
CA LEU A 76 0.56 -4.23 -2.08
C LEU A 76 2.08 -4.36 -1.85
N PRO A 77 2.52 -5.16 -0.86
CA PRO A 77 3.94 -5.38 -0.58
C PRO A 77 4.72 -5.91 -1.79
N GLY A 78 5.98 -5.50 -1.92
CA GLY A 78 6.87 -5.94 -2.99
C GLY A 78 6.61 -5.33 -4.37
N VAL A 79 5.63 -4.42 -4.49
CA VAL A 79 5.36 -3.69 -5.74
C VAL A 79 6.05 -2.32 -5.69
N GLU A 80 7.08 -2.15 -6.50
CA GLU A 80 7.80 -0.88 -6.60
C GLU A 80 7.06 0.13 -7.49
N TYR A 81 7.10 1.40 -7.09
CA TYR A 81 6.64 2.49 -7.95
C TYR A 81 7.80 2.99 -8.81
N ILE A 82 7.69 2.80 -10.13
CA ILE A 82 8.68 3.31 -11.09
C ILE A 82 8.20 4.67 -11.61
N HIS A 83 9.01 5.70 -11.36
CA HIS A 83 8.75 7.05 -11.89
C HIS A 83 8.83 7.01 -13.42
N ASN A 84 7.74 7.40 -14.11
CA ASN A 84 7.48 7.31 -15.57
C ASN A 84 6.41 6.27 -15.99
N ASP A 85 5.46 5.95 -15.12
CA ASP A 85 4.26 5.20 -15.51
C ASP A 85 3.42 6.02 -16.52
N SER A 86 3.29 5.49 -17.74
CA SER A 86 2.57 6.13 -18.85
C SER A 86 1.06 6.22 -18.62
N SER A 87 0.54 5.56 -17.58
CA SER A 87 -0.87 5.54 -17.21
C SER A 87 -1.33 6.76 -16.41
N TRP A 88 -0.41 7.66 -16.05
CA TRP A 88 -0.73 8.95 -15.46
C TRP A 88 -1.35 9.90 -16.48
N ASN A 89 -2.50 10.47 -16.15
CA ASN A 89 -3.05 11.59 -16.90
C ASN A 89 -2.89 12.91 -16.16
N GLN A 90 -1.76 13.59 -16.39
CA GLN A 90 -1.55 14.94 -15.87
C GLN A 90 -2.49 15.98 -16.52
N SER A 91 -2.90 15.75 -17.78
CA SER A 91 -3.79 16.65 -18.56
C SER A 91 -5.29 16.41 -18.33
N GLY A 92 -5.67 15.40 -17.56
CA GLY A 92 -7.06 15.12 -17.12
C GLY A 92 -7.51 15.99 -15.94
N ARG A 93 -6.60 16.81 -15.42
CA ARG A 93 -6.92 17.97 -14.61
C ARG A 93 -7.46 19.04 -15.54
N THR A 94 -8.73 18.92 -15.92
CA THR A 94 -9.43 20.04 -16.54
C THR A 94 -9.29 21.24 -15.60
N ASP A 95 -8.76 22.35 -16.09
CA ASP A 95 -8.54 23.64 -15.40
C ASP A 95 -9.76 24.16 -14.60
N THR A 96 -10.92 23.55 -14.79
CA THR A 96 -12.20 23.91 -14.18
C THR A 96 -12.45 23.28 -12.81
N VAL A 97 -11.68 22.28 -12.38
CA VAL A 97 -11.75 21.77 -10.99
C VAL A 97 -10.35 21.72 -10.41
N LYS A 98 -10.01 22.75 -9.64
CA LYS A 98 -8.87 22.74 -8.71
C LYS A 98 -9.17 21.75 -7.57
N GLU A 99 -9.29 20.45 -7.86
CA GLU A 99 -9.20 19.45 -6.80
C GLU A 99 -7.79 19.57 -6.23
N PRO A 100 -7.62 19.85 -4.93
CA PRO A 100 -6.29 19.91 -4.34
C PRO A 100 -5.60 18.57 -4.57
N LEU A 101 -4.32 18.65 -4.95
CA LEU A 101 -3.40 17.52 -5.11
C LEU A 101 -3.65 16.47 -4.02
N GLY A 102 -4.05 15.29 -4.45
CA GLY A 102 -4.40 14.18 -3.58
C GLY A 102 -3.19 13.40 -3.11
N ASN A 103 -3.36 12.58 -2.08
CA ASN A 103 -2.35 11.59 -1.67
C ASN A 103 -2.76 10.16 -2.03
N CYS A 104 -3.93 9.97 -2.64
CA CYS A 104 -4.47 8.67 -3.03
C CYS A 104 -4.90 8.70 -4.49
N VAL A 105 -4.89 7.55 -5.16
CA VAL A 105 -5.14 7.49 -6.60
C VAL A 105 -6.35 6.64 -6.91
N ARG A 106 -7.19 7.18 -7.79
CA ARG A 106 -8.27 6.43 -8.43
C ARG A 106 -7.90 6.07 -9.86
N LYS A 107 -8.36 4.91 -10.33
CA LYS A 107 -8.45 4.60 -11.75
C LYS A 107 -9.79 5.09 -12.28
N ARG A 108 -9.75 5.93 -13.31
CA ARG A 108 -10.95 6.33 -14.07
C ARG A 108 -11.06 5.51 -15.34
N TYR A 109 -12.28 5.12 -15.67
CA TYR A 109 -12.62 4.51 -16.95
C TYR A 109 -13.74 5.30 -17.61
N ASN A 110 -13.43 5.99 -18.70
CA ASN A 110 -14.42 6.76 -19.48
C ASN A 110 -14.22 6.45 -20.97
N ASN A 111 -15.17 5.82 -21.64
CA ASN A 111 -15.18 5.64 -23.11
C ASN A 111 -13.83 5.18 -23.71
N GLY A 112 -13.16 4.20 -23.07
CA GLY A 112 -11.88 3.65 -23.52
C GLY A 112 -10.63 4.30 -22.93
N ASP A 113 -10.75 5.51 -22.37
CA ASP A 113 -9.67 6.21 -21.68
C ASP A 113 -9.51 5.67 -20.25
N LYS A 114 -8.31 5.14 -19.96
CA LYS A 114 -7.96 4.46 -18.70
C LYS A 114 -6.84 5.21 -18.00
N LYS A 115 -7.19 6.05 -17.03
CA LYS A 115 -6.25 7.05 -16.52
C LYS A 115 -6.19 7.05 -15.01
N LEU A 116 -4.98 7.09 -14.46
CA LEU A 116 -4.74 7.31 -13.03
C LEU A 116 -4.84 8.81 -12.72
N ALA A 117 -5.52 9.15 -11.62
CA ALA A 117 -5.65 10.52 -11.14
C ALA A 117 -5.49 10.57 -9.61
N ASP A 118 -4.66 11.49 -9.14
CA ASP A 118 -4.53 11.76 -7.71
C ASP A 118 -5.73 12.57 -7.21
N VAL A 119 -6.25 12.18 -6.06
CA VAL A 119 -7.41 12.78 -5.42
C VAL A 119 -7.33 12.66 -3.89
N SER A 120 -8.14 13.45 -3.19
CA SER A 120 -8.18 13.39 -1.71
C SER A 120 -8.54 11.99 -1.21
N CYS A 121 -7.78 11.47 -0.25
CA CYS A 121 -8.00 10.14 0.33
C CYS A 121 -9.34 10.01 1.06
N ASN A 122 -9.97 11.14 1.42
CA ASN A 122 -11.22 11.18 2.17
C ASN A 122 -12.47 11.03 1.30
N ILE A 123 -12.33 11.08 -0.03
CA ILE A 123 -13.46 10.91 -0.94
C ILE A 123 -13.91 9.46 -0.88
N THR A 124 -15.21 9.21 -0.84
CA THR A 124 -15.74 7.85 -0.88
C THR A 124 -16.07 7.44 -2.31
N MET A 125 -15.62 6.27 -2.75
CA MET A 125 -15.99 5.69 -4.05
C MET A 125 -15.88 4.17 -4.01
N TRP A 126 -16.23 3.51 -5.11
CA TRP A 126 -15.95 2.08 -5.30
C TRP A 126 -14.45 1.80 -5.27
N PHE A 127 -14.09 0.53 -5.13
CA PHE A 127 -12.68 0.16 -5.03
C PHE A 127 -12.45 -1.25 -5.55
N ILE A 128 -11.21 -1.54 -5.92
CA ILE A 128 -10.85 -2.79 -6.58
C ILE A 128 -9.86 -3.54 -5.69
N CYS A 129 -10.32 -4.67 -5.16
CA CYS A 129 -9.46 -5.59 -4.42
C CYS A 129 -8.79 -6.58 -5.38
N TYR A 130 -7.55 -6.91 -5.07
CA TYR A 130 -6.77 -7.98 -5.69
C TYR A 130 -6.70 -9.19 -4.77
N ASP A 131 -6.88 -10.39 -5.35
CA ASP A 131 -6.66 -11.68 -4.70
C ASP A 131 -5.51 -12.42 -5.40
N GLY A 132 -4.38 -12.57 -4.71
CA GLY A 132 -3.21 -13.28 -5.21
C GLY A 132 -3.41 -14.79 -5.34
N MET A 133 -4.43 -15.37 -4.71
CA MET A 133 -4.65 -16.82 -4.66
C MET A 133 -5.70 -17.34 -5.65
N LYS A 134 -6.29 -16.51 -6.52
CA LYS A 134 -7.28 -16.90 -7.55
C LYS A 134 -8.36 -17.88 -7.06
N LYS A 135 -8.95 -17.63 -5.89
CA LYS A 135 -9.87 -18.59 -5.24
C LYS A 135 -11.10 -18.95 -6.08
N ASP A 136 -11.54 -18.07 -6.97
CA ASP A 136 -12.73 -18.22 -7.83
C ASP A 136 -12.42 -18.00 -9.32
N ASN A 137 -11.17 -18.26 -9.74
CA ASN A 137 -10.63 -17.91 -11.07
C ASN A 137 -10.63 -16.41 -11.41
N LYS A 138 -11.00 -15.52 -10.47
CA LYS A 138 -10.84 -14.08 -10.60
C LYS A 138 -9.70 -13.62 -9.69
N THR A 139 -8.96 -12.63 -10.15
CA THR A 139 -7.96 -11.94 -9.34
C THR A 139 -8.44 -10.56 -8.91
N PHE A 140 -9.41 -9.97 -9.61
CA PHE A 140 -9.92 -8.65 -9.27
C PHE A 140 -11.40 -8.66 -8.90
N HIS A 141 -11.72 -7.96 -7.82
CA HIS A 141 -13.08 -7.79 -7.30
C HIS A 141 -13.42 -6.31 -7.20
N LEU A 142 -14.38 -5.85 -8.01
CA LEU A 142 -14.95 -4.51 -7.87
C LEU A 142 -15.97 -4.51 -6.73
N ILE A 143 -15.69 -3.71 -5.69
CA ILE A 143 -16.58 -3.56 -4.54
C ILE A 143 -17.40 -2.28 -4.71
N GLY A 144 -18.73 -2.46 -4.77
CA GLY A 144 -19.70 -1.39 -5.01
C GLY A 144 -20.04 -0.53 -3.79
N THR A 145 -19.41 -0.77 -2.64
CA THR A 145 -19.58 0.02 -1.42
C THR A 145 -18.71 1.27 -1.47
N PHE A 146 -19.25 2.42 -1.09
CA PHE A 146 -18.53 3.68 -1.09
C PHE A 146 -17.68 3.79 0.17
N MET A 147 -16.36 3.77 0.02
CA MET A 147 -15.39 3.87 1.12
C MET A 147 -14.30 4.87 0.79
N ASN A 148 -13.75 5.53 1.81
CA ASN A 148 -12.53 6.31 1.64
C ASN A 148 -11.34 5.37 1.38
N TRP A 149 -10.19 5.91 0.95
CA TRP A 149 -9.08 5.06 0.51
C TRP A 149 -8.57 4.12 1.61
N THR A 150 -8.43 4.63 2.84
CA THR A 150 -7.97 3.83 3.99
C THR A 150 -8.95 2.72 4.36
N GLN A 151 -10.25 3.01 4.34
CA GLN A 151 -11.31 2.03 4.58
C GLN A 151 -11.33 0.95 3.48
N ALA A 152 -11.21 1.36 2.22
CA ALA A 152 -11.15 0.45 1.08
C ALA A 152 -9.94 -0.50 1.16
N GLN A 153 -8.77 0.03 1.50
CA GLN A 153 -7.56 -0.76 1.73
C GLN A 153 -7.75 -1.78 2.86
N SER A 154 -8.28 -1.33 4.00
CA SER A 154 -8.53 -2.17 5.17
C SER A 154 -9.52 -3.30 4.85
N TYR A 155 -10.57 -2.99 4.09
CA TYR A 155 -11.52 -3.98 3.60
C TYR A 155 -10.81 -5.02 2.71
N CYS A 156 -10.02 -4.58 1.73
CA CYS A 156 -9.35 -5.50 0.82
C CYS A 156 -8.35 -6.40 1.54
N ARG A 157 -7.66 -5.91 2.58
CA ARG A 157 -6.74 -6.75 3.37
C ARG A 157 -7.43 -7.71 4.31
N SER A 158 -8.66 -7.38 4.73
CA SER A 158 -9.47 -8.26 5.58
C SER A 158 -10.14 -9.38 4.79
N ASN A 159 -10.48 -9.15 3.53
CA ASN A 159 -11.28 -10.07 2.72
C ASN A 159 -10.53 -10.68 1.51
N HIS A 160 -9.48 -10.01 1.04
CA HIS A 160 -8.67 -10.35 -0.13
C HIS A 160 -7.17 -10.18 0.20
N THR A 161 -6.31 -9.87 -0.78
CA THR A 161 -4.89 -9.59 -0.54
C THR A 161 -4.64 -8.10 -0.22
N ASP A 162 -5.00 -7.18 -1.12
CA ASP A 162 -4.90 -5.72 -0.94
C ASP A 162 -5.74 -5.02 -2.04
N LEU A 163 -5.71 -3.69 -2.11
CA LEU A 163 -6.12 -2.94 -3.29
C LEU A 163 -5.24 -3.31 -4.50
N ALA A 164 -5.85 -3.33 -5.69
CA ALA A 164 -5.14 -3.56 -6.94
C ALA A 164 -3.96 -2.59 -7.10
N SER A 165 -2.78 -3.14 -7.35
CA SER A 165 -1.51 -2.45 -7.19
C SER A 165 -0.50 -2.84 -8.27
N GLY A 166 0.21 -1.85 -8.80
CA GLY A 166 1.26 -2.06 -9.80
C GLY A 166 0.74 -1.95 -11.24
N PRO A 167 1.61 -1.58 -12.18
CA PRO A 167 1.24 -1.30 -13.57
C PRO A 167 0.55 -2.51 -14.23
N ASP A 168 1.09 -3.72 -14.02
CA ASP A 168 0.53 -4.96 -14.59
C ASP A 168 -0.91 -5.22 -14.12
N GLN A 169 -1.23 -4.86 -12.88
CA GLN A 169 -2.57 -5.01 -12.34
C GLN A 169 -3.50 -3.90 -12.83
N VAL A 170 -3.07 -2.64 -12.78
CA VAL A 170 -3.96 -1.50 -13.11
C VAL A 170 -4.14 -1.28 -14.61
N ASP A 171 -3.28 -1.87 -15.46
CA ASP A 171 -3.34 -1.79 -16.93
C ASP A 171 -3.49 -3.15 -17.62
N GLY A 172 -3.61 -4.24 -16.86
CA GLY A 172 -3.83 -5.59 -17.36
C GLY A 172 -5.22 -5.81 -17.98
N GLU A 173 -5.35 -6.85 -18.82
CA GLU A 173 -6.60 -7.17 -19.52
C GLU A 173 -7.75 -7.56 -18.59
N GLU A 174 -7.47 -8.24 -17.48
CA GLU A 174 -8.51 -8.62 -16.52
C GLU A 174 -9.12 -7.39 -15.84
N MET A 175 -8.27 -6.44 -15.43
CA MET A 175 -8.69 -5.14 -14.93
C MET A 175 -9.53 -4.42 -15.98
N LYS A 176 -9.09 -4.36 -17.25
CA LYS A 176 -9.87 -3.75 -18.35
C LYS A 176 -11.25 -4.39 -18.54
N ALA A 177 -11.34 -5.72 -18.38
CA ALA A 177 -12.60 -6.46 -18.54
C ALA A 177 -13.64 -6.09 -17.47
N LEU A 178 -13.22 -5.68 -16.26
CA LEU A 178 -14.14 -5.20 -15.22
C LEU A 178 -14.96 -3.98 -15.63
N PHE A 179 -14.45 -3.19 -16.58
CA PHE A 179 -15.04 -1.92 -16.99
C PHE A 179 -15.84 -2.00 -18.29
N ASN A 180 -15.94 -3.18 -18.91
CA ASN A 180 -16.49 -3.39 -20.25
C ASN A 180 -18.02 -3.23 -20.26
N ASN A 181 -18.51 -2.00 -20.00
CA ASN A 181 -19.86 -1.42 -20.22
C ASN A 181 -20.20 -0.26 -19.24
N TYR A 182 -19.31 0.12 -18.31
CA TYR A 182 -19.61 1.15 -17.31
C TYR A 182 -18.51 2.21 -17.20
N THR A 183 -18.92 3.47 -17.19
CA THR A 183 -18.07 4.59 -16.81
C THR A 183 -18.07 4.69 -15.28
N PHE A 184 -16.93 4.44 -14.64
CA PHE A 184 -16.79 4.63 -13.20
C PHE A 184 -15.36 5.00 -12.77
N SER A 185 -15.25 5.40 -11.52
CA SER A 185 -13.98 5.64 -10.82
C SER A 185 -13.88 4.69 -9.63
N ALA A 186 -12.73 4.07 -9.45
CA ALA A 186 -12.49 3.21 -8.30
C ALA A 186 -11.11 3.43 -7.70
N TRP A 187 -11.00 3.24 -6.39
CA TRP A 187 -9.71 3.25 -5.71
C TRP A 187 -8.81 2.09 -6.18
N VAL A 188 -7.53 2.41 -6.33
CA VAL A 188 -6.43 1.46 -6.50
C VAL A 188 -5.39 1.71 -5.41
N GLY A 189 -4.44 0.81 -5.25
CA GLY A 189 -3.48 0.81 -4.14
C GLY A 189 -2.39 1.88 -4.21
N LEU A 190 -2.42 2.79 -5.18
CA LEU A 190 -1.40 3.84 -5.30
C LEU A 190 -1.70 5.01 -4.36
N PHE A 191 -0.75 5.32 -3.49
CA PHE A 191 -0.82 6.42 -2.54
C PHE A 191 0.56 7.06 -2.35
N ARG A 192 0.64 8.23 -1.71
CA ARG A 192 1.91 8.86 -1.37
C ARG A 192 1.95 9.40 0.04
N ASP A 193 3.10 9.24 0.69
CA ASP A 193 3.35 9.77 2.03
C ASP A 193 4.83 10.13 2.26
N SER A 194 5.10 10.74 3.42
CA SER A 194 6.45 11.12 3.89
C SER A 194 7.05 10.10 4.88
N TRP A 195 6.41 8.95 5.07
CA TRP A 195 6.86 7.92 6.01
C TRP A 195 7.84 6.96 5.35
N ARG A 196 8.96 6.67 6.01
CA ARG A 196 10.00 5.76 5.51
C ARG A 196 10.43 4.81 6.62
N TRP A 197 10.90 3.63 6.23
CA TRP A 197 11.48 2.68 7.17
C TRP A 197 12.90 3.11 7.55
N SER A 198 13.26 2.91 8.82
CA SER A 198 14.57 3.24 9.37
C SER A 198 15.72 2.53 8.68
N ASP A 199 15.46 1.33 8.14
CA ASP A 199 16.42 0.52 7.40
C ASP A 199 16.67 1.02 5.96
N GLY A 200 15.95 2.05 5.51
CA GLY A 200 16.06 2.62 4.17
C GLY A 200 15.35 1.82 3.09
N SER A 201 14.55 0.80 3.44
CA SER A 201 13.78 0.05 2.45
C SER A 201 12.62 0.87 1.87
N ASP A 202 12.34 0.66 0.58
CA ASP A 202 11.30 1.37 -0.18
C ASP A 202 9.91 0.73 -0.05
N PHE A 203 9.72 -0.23 0.86
CA PHE A 203 8.43 -0.86 1.07
C PHE A 203 7.46 0.09 1.78
N SER A 204 6.20 0.05 1.35
CA SER A 204 5.22 1.04 1.76
C SER A 204 4.08 0.48 2.59
N PHE A 205 4.19 -0.76 3.09
CA PHE A 205 3.09 -1.35 3.84
C PHE A 205 2.65 -0.42 4.99
N ARG A 206 1.38 -0.04 4.98
CA ARG A 206 0.72 0.76 6.00
C ARG A 206 -0.55 0.06 6.44
N TYR A 207 -0.61 -0.37 7.68
CA TYR A 207 -1.84 -0.87 8.27
C TYR A 207 -2.34 0.21 9.24
N TRP A 208 -3.20 1.09 8.71
CA TRP A 208 -3.81 2.16 9.48
C TRP A 208 -5.05 1.58 10.17
N ASP A 209 -4.97 1.37 11.48
CA ASP A 209 -6.15 1.17 12.34
C ASP A 209 -6.73 2.54 12.75
#